data_AF-A0A847MZF3-F1
#
_entry.id   AF-A0A847MZF3-F1
#
_cell.length_a   1.000
_cell.length_b   1.000
_cell.length_c   1.000
_cell.angle_alpha   90.00
_cell.angle_beta   90.00
_cell.angle_gamma   90.00
#
_symmetry.space_group_name_H-M   'P 1'
#
loop_
_entity.id
_entity.type
_entity.pdbx_description
1 polymer ?
#
loop_
_entity_poly.entity_id
_entity_poly.type
_entity_poly.pdbx_seq_one_letter_code
_entity_poly.pdbx_strand_id
1 'polypeptide(L)'
;EADASGRRSPVEIPGSEQMYEYDTVIVAIGNDSNPLIKATTDGIEVNRRGNFLVNEETCETTLKGVWAGGDIVLGAATVILAMGQGRKAAKAMNSYLSER
;
A
#
# COMPACT_ATOMS: atom_id res chain seq x y z
N GLU A 1 -7.17 25.73 2.17
CA GLU A 1 -8.43 24.99 1.94
C GLU A 1 -8.21 23.50 2.20
N ALA A 2 -9.22 22.81 2.71
CA ALA A 2 -9.16 21.35 2.86
C ALA A 2 -9.13 20.71 1.46
N ASP A 3 -8.33 19.66 1.28
CA ASP A 3 -8.34 18.89 0.04
C ASP A 3 -9.61 18.00 -0.03
N ALA A 4 -9.75 17.23 -1.11
CA ALA A 4 -10.89 16.33 -1.31
C ALA A 4 -11.01 15.22 -0.24
N SER A 5 -9.96 14.97 0.57
CA SER A 5 -10.02 14.05 1.71
C SER A 5 -10.59 14.70 2.98
N GLY A 6 -10.85 16.01 2.95
CA GLY A 6 -11.27 16.81 4.11
C GLY A 6 -10.10 17.16 5.04
N ARG A 7 -8.90 16.67 4.77
CA ARG A 7 -7.70 17.00 5.54
C ARG A 7 -7.18 18.36 5.09
N ARG A 8 -6.83 19.20 6.07
CA ARG A 8 -6.13 20.46 5.82
C ARG A 8 -4.66 20.17 5.52
N SER A 9 -4.17 20.73 4.42
CA SER A 9 -2.73 20.74 4.15
C SER A 9 -2.03 21.70 5.11
N PRO A 10 -0.95 21.26 5.79
CA PRO A 10 -0.14 22.18 6.59
C PRO A 10 0.53 23.22 5.69
N VAL A 11 0.59 24.47 6.17
CA VAL A 11 1.34 25.55 5.54
C VAL A 11 2.45 25.94 6.52
N GLU A 12 3.68 25.91 6.05
CA GLU A 12 4.85 26.31 6.83
C GLU A 12 4.73 27.78 7.25
N ILE A 13 5.13 28.08 8.48
CA ILE A 13 5.24 29.45 9.01
C ILE A 13 6.73 29.75 9.18
N PRO A 14 7.36 30.51 8.27
CA PRO A 14 8.79 30.79 8.35
C PRO A 14 9.18 31.45 9.68
N GLY A 15 10.24 30.96 10.33
CA GLY A 15 10.75 31.51 11.58
C GLY A 15 10.01 31.02 12.84
N SER A 16 9.09 30.05 12.70
CA SER A 16 8.34 29.46 13.82
C SER A 16 9.02 28.25 14.46
N GLU A 17 10.20 27.86 13.97
CA GLU A 17 10.91 26.66 14.36
C GLU A 17 11.35 26.74 15.83
N GLN A 18 11.14 25.65 16.58
CA GLN A 18 11.50 25.56 17.98
C GLN A 18 12.25 24.26 18.24
N MET A 19 13.29 24.36 19.08
CA MET A 19 14.01 23.20 19.59
C MET A 19 13.38 22.80 20.93
N TYR A 20 13.06 21.53 21.06
CA TYR A 20 12.55 20.93 22.29
C TYR A 20 13.46 19.79 22.71
N GLU A 21 13.75 19.68 24.00
CA GLU A 21 14.47 18.53 24.54
C GLU A 21 13.49 17.38 24.80
N TYR A 22 13.88 16.19 24.36
CA TYR A 22 13.15 14.95 24.61
C TYR A 22 14.14 13.83 24.94
N ASP A 23 13.83 13.02 25.94
CA ASP A 23 14.61 11.83 26.25
C ASP A 23 14.36 10.69 25.24
N THR A 24 13.20 10.67 24.59
CA THR A 24 12.80 9.63 23.64
C THR A 24 11.78 10.16 22.63
N VAL A 25 11.95 9.77 21.36
CA VAL A 25 11.04 10.12 20.25
C VAL A 25 10.56 8.84 19.57
N ILE A 26 9.23 8.71 19.37
CA ILE A 26 8.61 7.60 18.64
C ILE A 26 7.97 8.15 17.37
N VAL A 27 8.45 7.71 16.21
CA VAL A 27 7.92 8.14 14.90
C VAL A 27 6.78 7.22 14.49
N ALA A 28 5.56 7.76 14.40
CA ALA A 28 4.33 7.02 14.07
C ALA A 28 3.57 7.65 12.87
N ILE A 29 4.30 8.09 11.85
CA ILE A 29 3.73 8.77 10.66
C ILE A 29 3.18 7.82 9.59
N GLY A 30 3.29 6.50 9.82
CA GLY A 30 2.86 5.45 8.89
C GLY A 30 4.02 4.66 8.29
N ASN A 31 3.70 3.83 7.31
CA ASN A 31 4.64 3.00 6.56
C ASN A 31 4.44 3.18 5.05
N ASP A 32 5.48 2.81 4.29
CA ASP A 32 5.46 2.76 2.83
C ASP A 32 5.79 1.34 2.35
N SER A 33 5.46 1.04 1.10
CA SER A 33 5.79 -0.23 0.46
C SER A 33 7.31 -0.41 0.31
N ASN A 34 7.78 -1.65 0.46
CA ASN A 34 9.21 -1.96 0.29
C ASN A 34 9.65 -1.73 -1.17
N PRO A 35 10.54 -0.76 -1.45
CA PRO A 35 10.93 -0.41 -2.82
C PRO A 35 11.75 -1.51 -3.51
N LEU A 36 12.37 -2.41 -2.74
CA LEU A 36 13.23 -3.47 -3.29
C LEU A 36 12.44 -4.41 -4.19
N ILE A 37 11.20 -4.79 -3.83
CA ILE A 37 10.43 -5.74 -4.64
C ILE A 37 10.17 -5.18 -6.04
N LYS A 38 9.85 -3.89 -6.14
CA LYS A 38 9.72 -3.21 -7.43
C LYS A 38 11.05 -3.20 -8.19
N ALA A 39 12.16 -2.94 -7.49
CA ALA A 39 13.47 -2.80 -8.11
C ALA A 39 14.07 -4.14 -8.57
N THR A 40 13.69 -5.26 -7.96
CA THR A 40 14.31 -6.58 -8.21
C THR A 40 13.40 -7.57 -8.92
N THR A 41 12.12 -7.25 -9.11
CA THR A 41 11.14 -8.17 -9.70
C THR A 41 10.54 -7.57 -10.96
N ASP A 42 11.09 -7.97 -12.11
CA ASP A 42 10.57 -7.57 -13.40
C ASP A 42 9.12 -8.04 -13.61
N GLY A 43 8.32 -7.18 -14.25
CA GLY A 43 6.92 -7.48 -14.58
C GLY A 43 5.90 -7.18 -13.48
N ILE A 44 6.31 -6.70 -12.31
CA ILE A 44 5.40 -6.17 -11.28
C ILE A 44 5.31 -4.64 -11.39
N GLU A 45 4.11 -4.13 -11.71
CA GLU A 45 3.82 -2.71 -11.74
C GLU A 45 3.29 -2.23 -10.38
N VAL A 46 3.60 -0.97 -10.06
CA VAL A 46 3.17 -0.31 -8.83
C VAL A 46 2.64 1.09 -9.12
N ASN A 47 1.75 1.58 -8.26
CA ASN A 47 1.29 2.96 -8.32
C ASN A 47 2.40 3.95 -7.88
N ARG A 48 2.10 5.25 -7.90
CA ARG A 48 3.03 6.32 -7.50
C ARG A 48 3.55 6.18 -6.05
N ARG A 49 2.80 5.53 -5.17
CA ARG A 49 3.15 5.27 -3.76
C ARG A 49 3.89 3.93 -3.55
N GLY A 50 4.13 3.17 -4.62
CA GLY A 50 4.79 1.87 -4.54
C GLY A 50 3.88 0.70 -4.16
N ASN A 51 2.56 0.88 -4.08
CA ASN A 51 1.62 -0.24 -3.89
C ASN A 51 1.41 -1.00 -5.19
N PHE A 52 1.22 -2.32 -5.10
CA PHE A 52 1.09 -3.18 -6.28
C PHE A 52 -0.20 -2.88 -7.02
N LEU A 53 -0.11 -2.77 -8.34
CA LEU A 53 -1.28 -2.74 -9.19
C LEU A 53 -1.81 -4.17 -9.34
N VAL A 54 -3.10 -4.34 -9.09
CA VAL A 54 -3.78 -5.64 -9.20
C VAL A 54 -5.14 -5.48 -9.87
N ASN A 55 -5.64 -6.58 -10.44
CA ASN A 55 -7.04 -6.69 -10.79
C ASN A 55 -7.91 -6.68 -9.52
N GLU A 56 -8.93 -5.82 -9.47
CA GLU A 56 -9.74 -5.61 -8.25
C GLU A 56 -10.59 -6.84 -7.85
N GLU A 57 -10.90 -7.71 -8.80
CA GLU A 57 -11.73 -8.91 -8.58
C GLU A 57 -10.93 -10.17 -8.33
N THR A 58 -9.78 -10.32 -9.00
CA THR A 58 -8.94 -11.52 -8.85
C THR A 58 -7.75 -11.31 -7.92
N CYS A 59 -7.37 -10.07 -7.65
CA CYS A 59 -6.13 -9.69 -6.98
C CYS A 59 -4.84 -10.12 -7.70
N GLU A 60 -4.93 -10.47 -8.99
CA GLU A 60 -3.77 -10.82 -9.81
C GLU A 60 -2.95 -9.56 -10.12
N THR A 61 -1.64 -9.65 -9.94
CA THR A 61 -0.69 -8.59 -10.30
C THR A 61 -0.46 -8.56 -11.81
N THR A 62 0.33 -7.60 -12.29
CA THR A 62 0.79 -7.59 -13.69
C THR A 62 1.74 -8.74 -14.02
N LEU A 63 2.34 -9.38 -13.01
CA LEU A 63 3.14 -10.59 -13.19
C LEU A 63 2.23 -11.81 -13.20
N LYS A 64 2.17 -12.50 -14.34
CA LYS A 64 1.29 -13.66 -14.56
C LYS A 64 1.51 -14.73 -13.50
N GLY A 65 0.41 -15.19 -12.89
CA GLY A 65 0.46 -16.23 -11.86
C GLY A 65 0.98 -15.74 -10.50
N VAL A 66 0.97 -14.43 -10.27
CA VAL A 66 1.30 -13.81 -8.98
C VAL A 66 0.15 -12.92 -8.55
N TRP A 67 -0.26 -13.06 -7.28
CA TRP A 67 -1.36 -12.31 -6.67
C TRP A 67 -0.87 -11.51 -5.47
N ALA A 68 -1.55 -10.41 -5.15
CA ALA A 68 -1.25 -9.59 -3.99
C ALA A 68 -2.53 -9.03 -3.36
N GLY A 69 -2.54 -8.87 -2.04
CA GLY A 69 -3.67 -8.31 -1.31
C GLY A 69 -3.25 -7.77 0.06
N GLY A 70 -4.13 -7.02 0.71
CA GLY A 70 -3.86 -6.30 1.95
C GLY A 70 -3.12 -4.98 1.70
N ASP A 71 -2.38 -4.54 2.72
CA ASP A 71 -1.76 -3.20 2.74
C ASP A 71 -0.80 -2.94 1.58
N ILE A 72 -0.18 -3.99 1.02
CA ILE A 72 0.72 -3.85 -0.14
C ILE A 72 -0.03 -3.36 -1.39
N VAL A 73 -1.34 -3.56 -1.47
CA VAL A 73 -2.23 -3.07 -2.53
C VAL A 73 -2.97 -1.81 -2.09
N LEU A 74 -3.54 -1.81 -0.88
CA LEU A 74 -4.46 -0.78 -0.42
C LEU A 74 -3.77 0.43 0.23
N GLY A 75 -2.50 0.32 0.59
CA GLY A 75 -1.89 1.17 1.61
C GLY A 75 -2.41 0.81 3.01
N ALA A 76 -2.07 1.58 4.03
CA ALA A 76 -2.50 1.34 5.42
C ALA A 76 -4.04 1.21 5.53
N ALA A 77 -4.53 -0.03 5.53
CA ALA A 77 -5.94 -0.39 5.49
C ALA A 77 -6.34 -1.15 6.75
N THR A 78 -7.61 -1.56 6.81
CA THR A 78 -8.11 -2.35 7.93
C THR A 78 -7.93 -3.85 7.68
N VAL A 79 -7.82 -4.62 8.77
CA VAL A 79 -7.67 -6.07 8.72
C VAL A 79 -8.80 -6.74 7.92
N ILE A 80 -10.03 -6.22 7.99
CA ILE A 80 -11.16 -6.81 7.24
C ILE A 80 -11.02 -6.65 5.73
N LEU A 81 -10.46 -5.54 5.24
CA LEU A 81 -10.21 -5.33 3.82
C LEU A 81 -9.08 -6.24 3.32
N ALA A 82 -8.01 -6.38 4.11
CA ALA A 82 -6.93 -7.31 3.81
C ALA A 82 -7.42 -8.76 3.73
N MET A 83 -8.25 -9.18 4.69
CA MET A 83 -8.89 -10.50 4.67
C MET A 83 -9.79 -10.71 3.45
N GLY A 84 -10.53 -9.68 3.04
CA GLY A 84 -11.35 -9.69 1.84
C GLY A 84 -10.54 -9.96 0.58
N GLN A 85 -9.44 -9.22 0.38
CA GLN A 85 -8.54 -9.44 -0.76
C GLN A 85 -7.84 -10.81 -0.69
N GLY A 86 -7.46 -11.28 0.50
CA GLY A 86 -6.91 -12.63 0.67
C GLY A 86 -7.86 -13.72 0.19
N ARG A 87 -9.15 -13.61 0.50
CA ARG A 87 -10.18 -14.55 0.01
C ARG A 87 -10.39 -14.49 -1.50
N LYS A 88 -10.39 -13.28 -2.09
CA LYS A 88 -10.47 -13.10 -3.55
C LYS A 88 -9.28 -13.74 -4.25
N ALA A 89 -8.06 -13.44 -3.79
CA ALA A 89 -6.82 -13.99 -4.32
C ALA A 89 -6.79 -15.52 -4.23
N ALA A 90 -7.17 -16.10 -3.10
CA ALA A 90 -7.22 -17.55 -2.92
C ALA A 90 -8.19 -18.24 -3.90
N LYS A 91 -9.38 -17.64 -4.12
CA LYS A 91 -10.33 -18.16 -5.10
C LYS A 91 -9.77 -18.10 -6.53
N ALA A 92 -9.14 -16.99 -6.90
CA ALA A 92 -8.53 -16.81 -8.23
C ALA A 92 -7.36 -17.78 -8.46
N MET A 93 -6.48 -17.94 -7.46
CA MET A 93 -5.41 -18.94 -7.48
C MET A 93 -5.95 -20.35 -7.68
N ASN A 94 -7.02 -20.72 -6.96
CA ASN A 94 -7.62 -22.04 -7.10
C ASN A 94 -8.18 -22.27 -8.52
N SER A 95 -8.92 -21.29 -9.07
CA SER A 95 -9.41 -21.36 -10.46
C SER A 95 -8.26 -21.50 -11.46
N TYR A 96 -7.22 -20.66 -11.34
CA TYR A 96 -6.05 -20.71 -12.21
C TYR A 96 -5.32 -22.05 -12.19
N LEU A 97 -5.21 -22.69 -11.02
CA LEU A 97 -4.55 -23.98 -10.87
C LEU A 97 -5.43 -25.16 -11.31
N SER A 98 -6.76 -25.04 -11.21
CA SER A 98 -7.70 -26.10 -11.59
C SER A 98 -7.89 -26.22 -13.11
N GLU A 99 -7.58 -25.16 -13.86
CA GLU A 99 -7.69 -25.10 -15.32
C GLU A 99 -6.38 -25.46 -16.05
N ARG A 100 -5.34 -25.85 -15.30
CA ARG A 100 -4.06 -26.34 -15.83
C ARG A 100 -4.00 -27.86 -15.81
#